data_AF-A0A6C0LWE9-F1
#
_entry.id   AF-A0A6C0LWE9-F1
#
_cell.length_a   1.000
_cell.length_b   1.000
_cell.length_c   1.000
_cell.angle_alpha   90.00
_cell.angle_beta   90.00
_cell.angle_gamma   90.00
#
_symmetry.space_group_name_H-M   'P 1'
#
loop_
_entity.id
_entity.type
_entity.pdbx_description
1 polymer ?
#
loop_
_entity_poly.entity_id
_entity_poly.type
_entity_poly.pdbx_seq_one_letter_code
_entity_poly.pdbx_strand_id
1 'polypeptide(L)'
;MKYIIWTYWSGTKDSIYNECQFSWRDKLRYSRWVVKRLNPTNIHKYGLDLPTNFNSLIPAHQSDVVRLGLLYKYGGIWMDSTIYLNRGLDWVLNEVDVTSTDYYMCKWDYLNYPENWMIVCPKPLNENILKWRNALLETIEVYPNVTSTKYYSDFKSITVDDNYFMMYQIYGYLIHKDKTFKKSCVLSPMYWVFIPLQLPLDFDPRPFIKYTGDGRRKKYIYKWISIVVMCVVYFKVRLMSLD
;
A
#
# COMPACT_ATOMS: atom_id res chain seq x y z
N MET A 1 7.01 12.54 -19.40
CA MET A 1 5.87 12.39 -18.49
C MET A 1 6.39 12.19 -17.07
N LYS A 2 5.80 12.82 -16.05
CA LYS A 2 6.20 12.64 -14.63
C LYS A 2 5.29 11.59 -13.99
N TYR A 3 5.84 10.75 -13.12
CA TYR A 3 5.07 9.75 -12.38
C TYR A 3 4.83 10.22 -10.95
N ILE A 4 3.64 9.98 -10.41
CA ILE A 4 3.26 10.52 -9.10
C ILE A 4 3.31 9.42 -8.04
N ILE A 5 3.92 9.74 -6.90
CA ILE A 5 3.86 8.96 -5.67
C ILE A 5 3.02 9.73 -4.67
N TRP A 6 1.95 9.11 -4.20
CA TRP A 6 1.04 9.60 -3.20
C TRP A 6 1.37 8.99 -1.85
N THR A 7 1.28 9.82 -0.81
CA THR A 7 1.32 9.35 0.57
C THR A 7 0.48 10.28 1.44
N TYR A 8 -0.11 9.75 2.50
CA TYR A 8 -0.86 10.51 3.50
C TYR A 8 -0.31 10.25 4.89
N TRP A 9 -0.21 11.30 5.71
CA TRP A 9 0.19 11.16 7.10
C TRP A 9 -0.57 12.15 7.99
N SER A 10 -1.31 11.63 8.97
CA SER A 10 -1.98 12.40 10.02
C SER A 10 -1.39 12.18 11.41
N GLY A 11 -0.37 11.32 11.55
CA GLY A 11 0.29 11.01 12.82
C GLY A 11 1.46 11.94 13.18
N THR A 12 2.12 11.63 14.29
CA THR A 12 3.36 12.29 14.70
C THR A 12 4.51 11.94 13.75
N LYS A 13 5.46 12.86 13.56
CA LYS A 13 6.63 12.67 12.68
C LYS A 13 7.83 12.25 13.51
N ASP A 14 7.87 10.99 13.89
CA ASP A 14 8.97 10.40 14.65
C ASP A 14 10.26 10.23 13.82
N SER A 15 11.31 9.71 14.43
CA SER A 15 12.60 9.48 13.76
C SER A 15 12.47 8.53 12.57
N ILE A 16 11.67 7.46 12.69
CA ILE A 16 11.44 6.48 11.62
C ILE A 16 10.77 7.14 10.42
N TYR A 17 9.72 7.93 10.65
CA TYR A 17 9.08 8.72 9.60
C TYR A 17 10.11 9.61 8.90
N ASN A 18 10.89 10.37 9.67
CA ASN A 18 11.86 11.32 9.11
C ASN A 18 12.96 10.62 8.30
N GLU A 19 13.47 9.47 8.77
CA GLU A 19 14.43 8.63 8.03
C GLU A 19 13.83 8.12 6.71
N CYS A 20 12.58 7.64 6.73
CA CYS A 20 11.88 7.21 5.52
C CYS A 20 11.75 8.38 4.53
N GLN A 21 11.30 9.55 5.00
CA GLN A 21 11.16 10.72 4.15
C GLN A 21 12.50 11.23 3.59
N PHE A 22 13.58 11.13 4.36
CA PHE A 22 14.94 11.43 3.91
C PHE A 22 15.35 10.46 2.79
N SER A 23 15.13 9.16 2.97
CA SER A 23 15.48 8.17 1.94
C SER A 23 14.76 8.42 0.61
N TRP A 24 13.49 8.87 0.65
CA TRP A 24 12.76 9.21 -0.57
C TRP A 24 13.38 10.39 -1.28
N ARG A 25 13.76 11.43 -0.54
CA ARG A 25 14.42 12.62 -1.10
C ARG A 25 15.74 12.24 -1.75
N ASP A 26 16.54 11.39 -1.11
CA ASP A 26 17.83 10.94 -1.63
C ASP A 26 17.66 10.08 -2.90
N LYS A 27 16.89 8.99 -2.81
CA LYS A 27 16.76 8.00 -3.89
C LYS A 27 15.94 8.47 -5.09
N LEU A 28 15.12 9.51 -4.94
CA LEU A 28 14.28 10.03 -6.03
C LEU A 28 14.73 11.40 -6.56
N ARG A 29 15.82 11.98 -6.04
CA ARG A 29 16.29 13.36 -6.36
C ARG A 29 16.44 13.63 -7.87
N TYR A 30 16.98 12.66 -8.60
CA TYR A 30 17.27 12.78 -10.04
C TYR A 30 16.36 11.89 -10.88
N SER A 31 15.14 11.63 -10.40
CA SER A 31 14.18 10.75 -11.06
C SER A 31 13.00 11.52 -11.67
N ARG A 32 12.18 10.83 -12.45
CA ARG A 32 10.92 11.37 -13.01
C ARG A 32 9.76 11.32 -12.01
N TRP A 33 10.01 10.88 -10.77
CA TRP A 33 9.02 10.73 -9.73
C TRP A 33 8.72 12.06 -9.02
N VAL A 34 7.44 12.32 -8.79
CA VAL A 34 6.94 13.46 -8.02
C VAL A 34 6.23 12.93 -6.79
N VAL A 35 6.80 13.20 -5.62
CA VAL A 35 6.18 12.82 -4.36
C VAL A 35 5.18 13.89 -3.92
N LYS A 36 3.92 13.51 -3.78
CA LYS A 36 2.83 14.32 -3.25
C LYS A 36 2.46 13.82 -1.85
N ARG A 37 2.80 14.64 -0.84
CA ARG A 37 2.57 14.35 0.58
C ARG A 37 1.31 15.04 1.04
N LEU A 38 0.30 14.24 1.36
CA LEU A 38 -0.96 14.70 1.89
C LEU A 38 -0.98 14.60 3.42
N ASN A 39 -1.80 15.44 4.02
CA ASN A 39 -2.09 15.46 5.44
C ASN A 39 -3.47 16.13 5.64
N PRO A 40 -4.00 16.17 6.88
CA PRO A 40 -5.30 16.79 7.14
C PRO A 40 -5.42 18.25 6.67
N THR A 41 -4.31 19.01 6.60
CA THR A 41 -4.34 20.44 6.26
C THR A 41 -4.33 20.71 4.76
N ASN A 42 -4.01 19.73 3.91
CA ASN A 42 -3.94 19.94 2.45
C ASN A 42 -4.79 18.97 1.61
N ILE A 43 -5.41 17.96 2.23
CA ILE A 43 -6.21 16.94 1.55
C ILE A 43 -7.37 17.54 0.73
N HIS A 44 -7.99 18.61 1.23
CA HIS A 44 -9.10 19.29 0.57
C HIS A 44 -8.75 19.80 -0.85
N LYS A 45 -7.47 20.04 -1.14
CA LYS A 45 -6.99 20.53 -2.44
C LYS A 45 -7.10 19.50 -3.58
N TYR A 46 -7.37 18.23 -3.25
CA TYR A 46 -7.40 17.13 -4.22
C TYR A 46 -8.83 16.74 -4.65
N GLY A 47 -9.87 17.31 -4.01
CA GLY A 47 -11.28 17.07 -4.34
C GLY A 47 -11.63 15.57 -4.30
N LEU A 48 -11.29 14.89 -3.21
CA LEU A 48 -11.63 13.48 -3.01
C LEU A 48 -13.06 13.37 -2.46
N ASP A 49 -13.76 12.31 -2.85
CA ASP A 49 -15.03 11.92 -2.25
C ASP A 49 -14.73 11.32 -0.87
N LEU A 50 -14.86 12.13 0.19
CA LEU A 50 -14.63 11.70 1.57
C LEU A 50 -15.96 11.33 2.24
N PRO A 51 -15.99 10.26 3.06
CA PRO A 51 -17.19 9.88 3.79
C PRO A 51 -17.54 10.91 4.87
N THR A 52 -18.80 10.96 5.27
CA THR A 52 -19.29 11.98 6.23
C THR A 52 -18.56 11.92 7.57
N ASN A 53 -18.15 10.72 7.99
CA ASN A 53 -17.43 10.46 9.23
C ASN A 53 -15.89 10.51 9.11
N PHE A 54 -15.32 10.97 7.98
CA PHE A 54 -13.88 10.90 7.69
C PHE A 54 -12.96 11.41 8.81
N ASN A 55 -13.31 12.55 9.40
CA ASN A 55 -12.48 13.18 10.45
C ASN A 55 -12.50 12.40 11.77
N SER A 56 -13.51 11.56 11.99
CA SER A 56 -13.64 10.70 13.18
C SER A 56 -12.97 9.33 13.00
N LEU A 57 -12.50 9.01 11.79
CA LEU A 57 -11.81 7.76 11.52
C LEU A 57 -10.42 7.73 12.14
N ILE A 58 -9.99 6.53 12.56
CA ILE A 58 -8.60 6.31 12.93
C ILE A 58 -7.66 6.56 11.74
N PRO A 59 -6.38 6.95 11.97
CA PRO A 59 -5.44 7.29 10.91
C PRO A 59 -5.28 6.24 9.80
N ALA A 60 -5.37 4.95 10.15
CA ALA A 60 -5.31 3.85 9.19
C ALA A 60 -6.47 3.92 8.17
N HIS A 61 -7.70 4.03 8.65
CA HIS A 61 -8.89 4.13 7.80
C HIS A 61 -8.92 5.42 6.98
N GLN A 62 -8.45 6.55 7.54
CA GLN A 62 -8.25 7.76 6.75
C GLN A 62 -7.30 7.52 5.57
N SER A 63 -6.18 6.84 5.84
CA SER A 63 -5.19 6.49 4.80
C SER A 63 -5.80 5.59 3.73
N ASP A 64 -6.65 4.63 4.10
CA ASP A 64 -7.35 3.75 3.16
C ASP A 64 -8.28 4.51 2.20
N VAL A 65 -9.09 5.44 2.74
CA VAL A 65 -9.96 6.32 1.94
C VAL A 65 -9.14 7.18 0.97
N VAL A 66 -8.10 7.84 1.49
CA VAL A 66 -7.25 8.74 0.69
C VAL A 66 -6.52 7.96 -0.40
N ARG A 67 -6.04 6.76 -0.07
CA ARG A 67 -5.34 5.87 -1.01
C ARG A 67 -6.19 5.56 -2.23
N LEU A 68 -7.37 4.98 -2.03
CA LEU A 68 -8.22 4.59 -3.16
C LEU A 68 -8.80 5.82 -3.88
N GLY A 69 -9.09 6.91 -3.16
CA GLY A 69 -9.53 8.17 -3.75
C GLY A 69 -8.50 8.79 -4.71
N LEU A 70 -7.23 8.87 -4.30
CA LEU A 70 -6.16 9.40 -5.14
C LEU A 70 -5.86 8.50 -6.34
N LEU A 71 -5.76 7.19 -6.12
CA LEU A 71 -5.46 6.24 -7.19
C LEU A 71 -6.57 6.21 -8.24
N TYR A 72 -7.84 6.22 -7.81
CA TYR A 72 -8.94 6.32 -8.76
C TYR A 72 -8.88 7.64 -9.54
N LYS A 73 -8.72 8.78 -8.86
CA LYS A 73 -8.84 10.09 -9.53
C LYS A 73 -7.63 10.43 -10.41
N TYR A 74 -6.43 10.01 -10.01
CA TYR A 74 -5.19 10.49 -10.62
C TYR A 74 -4.24 9.37 -11.09
N GLY A 75 -4.51 8.11 -10.76
CA GLY A 75 -3.55 7.02 -10.93
C GLY A 75 -2.27 7.26 -10.11
N GLY A 76 -1.16 6.69 -10.55
CA GLY A 76 0.14 6.77 -9.90
C GLY A 76 0.37 5.65 -8.88
N ILE A 77 1.25 5.91 -7.92
CA ILE A 77 1.62 4.95 -6.88
C ILE A 77 1.16 5.48 -5.54
N TRP A 78 0.45 4.67 -4.77
CA TRP A 78 0.36 4.87 -3.33
C TRP A 78 1.56 4.22 -2.65
N MET A 79 2.13 4.90 -1.66
CA MET A 79 3.13 4.31 -0.78
C MET A 79 2.95 4.84 0.65
N ASP A 80 2.88 3.95 1.64
CA ASP A 80 2.85 4.35 3.06
C ASP A 80 4.08 5.20 3.42
N SER A 81 3.88 6.26 4.23
CA SER A 81 4.93 7.23 4.56
C SER A 81 6.13 6.65 5.35
N THR A 82 5.98 5.47 5.92
CA THR A 82 7.02 4.79 6.73
C THR A 82 7.70 3.65 5.97
N ILE A 83 7.77 3.77 4.65
CA ILE A 83 8.58 2.91 3.79
C ILE A 83 9.93 3.61 3.56
N TYR A 84 11.04 2.93 3.79
CA TYR A 84 12.38 3.43 3.53
C TYR A 84 12.86 2.94 2.16
N LEU A 85 13.34 3.84 1.30
CA LEU A 85 13.85 3.47 -0.02
C LEU A 85 15.36 3.23 0.01
N ASN A 86 15.77 2.06 -0.47
CA ASN A 86 17.20 1.75 -0.70
C ASN A 86 17.64 2.18 -2.11
N ARG A 87 16.73 2.20 -3.07
CA ARG A 87 16.95 2.68 -4.44
C ARG A 87 15.71 3.36 -5.02
N GLY A 88 15.85 3.93 -6.22
CA GLY A 88 14.73 4.50 -6.96
C GLY A 88 13.66 3.47 -7.32
N LEU A 89 12.52 3.96 -7.81
CA LEU A 89 11.32 3.15 -8.10
C LEU A 89 11.12 2.83 -9.58
N ASP A 90 12.11 3.06 -10.44
CA ASP A 90 11.95 2.85 -11.89
C ASP A 90 11.63 1.39 -12.25
N TRP A 91 12.03 0.43 -11.41
CA TRP A 91 11.65 -0.97 -11.54
C TRP A 91 10.12 -1.17 -11.52
N VAL A 92 9.36 -0.34 -10.79
CA VAL A 92 7.91 -0.43 -10.74
C VAL A 92 7.28 -0.15 -12.10
N LEU A 93 7.86 0.80 -12.85
CA LEU A 93 7.39 1.14 -14.19
C LEU A 93 7.66 -0.01 -15.14
N ASN A 94 8.83 -0.63 -15.04
CA ASN A 94 9.15 -1.81 -15.84
C ASN A 94 8.17 -2.94 -15.57
N GLU A 95 7.79 -3.19 -14.31
CA GLU A 95 6.79 -4.22 -13.97
C GLU A 95 5.41 -3.91 -14.56
N VAL A 96 4.97 -2.65 -14.47
CA VAL A 96 3.72 -2.20 -15.09
C VAL A 96 3.73 -2.42 -16.60
N ASP A 97 4.81 -2.02 -17.27
CA ASP A 97 4.95 -2.12 -18.73
C ASP A 97 4.99 -3.59 -19.18
N VAL A 98 5.75 -4.44 -18.48
CA VAL A 98 5.87 -5.88 -18.79
C VAL A 98 4.56 -6.63 -18.56
N THR A 99 3.86 -6.33 -17.47
CA THR A 99 2.65 -7.08 -17.09
C THR A 99 1.38 -6.57 -17.76
N SER A 100 1.40 -5.33 -18.29
CA SER A 100 0.22 -4.68 -18.86
C SER A 100 -1.00 -4.72 -17.93
N THR A 101 -0.76 -4.62 -16.61
CA THR A 101 -1.79 -4.75 -15.57
C THR A 101 -2.55 -3.44 -15.33
N ASP A 102 -3.82 -3.57 -14.93
CA ASP A 102 -4.67 -2.45 -14.53
C ASP A 102 -4.20 -1.83 -13.20
N TYR A 103 -3.75 -2.66 -12.27
CA TYR A 103 -3.07 -2.23 -11.06
C TYR A 103 -2.24 -3.36 -10.43
N TYR A 104 -1.14 -2.99 -9.79
CA TYR A 104 -0.17 -3.90 -9.19
C TYR A 104 -0.12 -3.73 -7.68
N MET A 105 0.00 -4.86 -6.97
CA MET A 105 0.11 -4.91 -5.50
C MET A 105 1.13 -5.97 -5.06
N CYS A 106 1.55 -5.88 -3.80
CA CYS A 106 2.42 -6.88 -3.18
C CYS A 106 1.60 -7.81 -2.29
N LYS A 107 1.93 -9.10 -2.25
CA LYS A 107 1.22 -10.11 -1.47
C LYS A 107 2.20 -11.06 -0.80
N TRP A 108 1.90 -11.47 0.43
CA TRP A 108 2.61 -12.56 1.08
C TRP A 108 2.13 -13.91 0.57
N ASP A 109 3.05 -14.83 0.29
CA ASP A 109 2.73 -16.16 -0.27
C ASP A 109 1.75 -16.96 0.60
N TYR A 110 1.78 -16.76 1.92
CA TYR A 110 0.92 -17.45 2.89
C TYR A 110 -0.41 -16.73 3.18
N LEU A 111 -0.65 -15.54 2.63
CA LEU A 111 -1.90 -14.81 2.79
C LEU A 111 -2.83 -15.04 1.61
N ASN A 112 -4.13 -14.79 1.78
CA ASN A 112 -5.13 -14.83 0.70
C ASN A 112 -5.51 -13.44 0.17
N TYR A 113 -4.84 -12.41 0.67
CA TYR A 113 -5.09 -11.01 0.32
C TYR A 113 -3.74 -10.29 0.12
N PRO A 114 -3.71 -9.30 -0.79
CA PRO A 114 -2.53 -8.47 -0.97
C PRO A 114 -2.45 -7.40 0.11
N GLU A 115 -1.25 -6.91 0.32
CA GLU A 115 -1.00 -5.76 1.16
C GLU A 115 -1.36 -4.46 0.44
N ASN A 116 -1.96 -3.51 1.18
CA ASN A 116 -2.42 -2.24 0.62
C ASN A 116 -1.43 -1.08 0.78
N TRP A 117 -0.25 -1.30 1.38
CA TRP A 117 0.72 -0.23 1.65
C TRP A 117 1.46 0.28 0.42
N MET A 118 1.42 -0.48 -0.68
CA MET A 118 1.81 -0.02 -2.00
C MET A 118 0.82 -0.56 -3.02
N ILE A 119 0.22 0.36 -3.77
CA ILE A 119 -0.67 0.05 -4.87
C ILE A 119 -0.24 0.93 -6.04
N VAL A 120 -0.01 0.30 -7.18
CA VAL A 120 0.40 0.97 -8.41
C VAL A 120 -0.78 0.93 -9.35
N CYS A 121 -1.32 2.09 -9.72
CA CYS A 121 -2.43 2.22 -10.65
C CYS A 121 -1.98 3.10 -11.82
N PRO A 122 -1.59 2.51 -12.96
CA PRO A 122 -0.96 3.26 -14.06
C PRO A 122 -1.85 4.34 -14.67
N LYS A 123 -3.18 4.13 -14.65
CA LYS A 123 -4.16 5.01 -15.29
C LYS A 123 -5.18 5.54 -14.28
N PRO A 124 -5.56 6.83 -14.37
CA PRO A 124 -6.71 7.34 -13.63
C PRO A 124 -8.00 6.69 -14.12
N LEU A 125 -9.07 6.85 -13.35
CA LEU A 125 -10.41 6.34 -13.59
C LEU A 125 -10.45 4.82 -13.77
N ASN A 126 -9.53 4.09 -13.14
CA ASN A 126 -9.52 2.64 -13.18
C ASN A 126 -10.78 2.07 -12.53
N GLU A 127 -11.56 1.30 -13.29
CA GLU A 127 -12.86 0.76 -12.86
C GLU A 127 -12.76 -0.20 -11.68
N ASN A 128 -11.67 -0.96 -11.57
CA ASN A 128 -11.48 -1.91 -10.48
C ASN A 128 -11.10 -1.18 -9.18
N ILE A 129 -10.24 -0.15 -9.27
CA ILE A 129 -9.99 0.75 -8.13
C ILE A 129 -11.28 1.49 -7.74
N LEU A 130 -12.13 1.89 -8.68
CA LEU A 130 -13.44 2.50 -8.41
C LEU A 130 -14.35 1.56 -7.61
N LYS A 131 -14.48 0.30 -8.03
CA LYS A 131 -15.27 -0.72 -7.32
C LYS A 131 -14.78 -0.89 -5.88
N TRP A 132 -13.47 -0.98 -5.70
CA TRP A 132 -12.88 -1.09 -4.36
C TRP A 132 -13.12 0.15 -3.52
N ARG A 133 -12.91 1.34 -4.08
CA ARG A 133 -13.17 2.62 -3.42
C ARG A 133 -14.61 2.72 -2.95
N ASN A 134 -15.57 2.46 -3.83
CA ASN A 134 -16.99 2.60 -3.51
C ASN A 134 -17.42 1.60 -2.43
N ALA A 135 -16.94 0.35 -2.50
CA ALA A 135 -17.17 -0.64 -1.45
C ALA A 135 -16.56 -0.21 -0.10
N LEU A 136 -15.38 0.40 -0.12
CA LEU A 136 -14.76 0.94 1.10
C LEU A 136 -15.58 2.08 1.69
N LEU A 137 -16.04 3.03 0.86
CA LEU A 137 -16.87 4.13 1.32
C LEU A 137 -18.21 3.64 1.89
N GLU A 138 -18.89 2.70 1.21
CA GLU A 138 -20.11 2.04 1.72
C GLU A 138 -19.88 1.41 3.10
N THR A 139 -18.72 0.78 3.30
CA THR A 139 -18.37 0.15 4.58
C THR A 139 -18.02 1.16 5.66
N ILE A 140 -17.29 2.22 5.29
CA ILE A 140 -16.83 3.24 6.24
C ILE A 140 -17.97 4.12 6.74
N GLU A 141 -18.99 4.42 5.92
CA GLU A 141 -20.14 5.22 6.35
C GLU A 141 -20.87 4.59 7.55
N VAL A 142 -20.88 3.26 7.66
CA VAL A 142 -21.51 2.56 8.80
C VAL A 142 -20.52 2.18 9.92
N TYR A 143 -19.25 2.56 9.82
CA TYR A 143 -18.24 2.29 10.85
C TYR A 143 -18.64 2.92 12.20
N PRO A 144 -18.53 2.20 13.34
CA PRO A 144 -17.87 0.89 13.52
C PRO A 144 -18.74 -0.35 13.26
N ASN A 145 -20.01 -0.20 12.86
CA ASN A 145 -20.96 -1.30 12.65
C ASN A 145 -20.77 -2.03 11.30
N VAL A 146 -19.52 -2.21 10.87
CA VAL A 146 -19.16 -2.77 9.55
C VAL A 146 -19.64 -4.21 9.35
N THR A 147 -19.98 -4.90 10.44
CA THR A 147 -20.45 -6.30 10.44
C THR A 147 -21.78 -6.50 9.72
N SER A 148 -22.59 -5.45 9.58
CA SER A 148 -23.85 -5.49 8.84
C SER A 148 -23.68 -5.40 7.33
N THR A 149 -22.46 -5.14 6.84
CA THR A 149 -22.21 -4.99 5.40
C THR A 149 -22.05 -6.35 4.72
N LYS A 150 -22.44 -6.42 3.44
CA LYS A 150 -22.26 -7.61 2.58
C LYS A 150 -20.78 -8.01 2.39
N TYR A 151 -19.86 -7.09 2.68
CA TYR A 151 -18.42 -7.32 2.59
C TYR A 151 -17.89 -8.09 3.80
N TYR A 152 -18.62 -8.08 4.92
CA TYR A 152 -18.18 -8.66 6.18
C TYR A 152 -18.68 -10.10 6.40
N SER A 153 -19.96 -10.38 6.09
CA SER A 153 -20.60 -11.65 6.45
C SER A 153 -19.89 -12.89 5.88
N ASP A 154 -19.48 -12.82 4.61
CA ASP A 154 -18.94 -13.97 3.88
C ASP A 154 -17.41 -14.03 3.94
N PHE A 155 -16.75 -12.96 4.39
CA PHE A 155 -15.29 -12.78 4.26
C PHE A 155 -14.59 -12.44 5.58
N LYS A 156 -15.30 -12.54 6.71
CA LYS A 156 -14.77 -12.28 8.06
C LYS A 156 -13.44 -13.01 8.34
N SER A 157 -13.28 -14.24 7.84
CA SER A 157 -12.10 -15.08 8.08
C SER A 157 -10.84 -14.68 7.30
N ILE A 158 -10.91 -13.68 6.40
CA ILE A 158 -9.76 -13.29 5.57
C ILE A 158 -8.63 -12.68 6.40
N THR A 159 -8.92 -11.91 7.45
CA THR A 159 -7.90 -11.41 8.38
C THR A 159 -8.41 -11.46 9.82
N VAL A 160 -7.49 -11.47 10.78
CA VAL A 160 -7.76 -11.45 12.23
C VAL A 160 -7.49 -10.09 12.87
N ASP A 161 -7.01 -9.08 12.12
CA ASP A 161 -6.72 -7.73 12.62
C ASP A 161 -7.83 -6.74 12.25
N ASP A 162 -8.57 -6.29 13.27
CA ASP A 162 -9.72 -5.38 13.15
C ASP A 162 -9.36 -3.98 12.60
N ASN A 163 -8.09 -3.55 12.65
CA ASN A 163 -7.67 -2.20 12.23
C ASN A 163 -7.47 -2.03 10.71
N TYR A 164 -7.27 -3.14 9.99
CA TYR A 164 -7.13 -3.15 8.52
C TYR A 164 -8.23 -4.00 7.86
N PHE A 165 -9.24 -4.33 8.67
CA PHE A 165 -10.31 -5.31 8.40
C PHE A 165 -11.29 -4.89 7.30
N MET A 166 -11.28 -3.64 6.86
CA MET A 166 -12.20 -3.25 5.78
C MET A 166 -11.57 -3.54 4.41
N MET A 167 -10.29 -3.19 4.22
CA MET A 167 -9.62 -3.30 2.92
C MET A 167 -9.53 -4.75 2.43
N TYR A 168 -9.19 -5.69 3.32
CA TYR A 168 -8.94 -7.08 2.93
C TYR A 168 -10.23 -7.88 2.71
N GLN A 169 -11.26 -7.63 3.52
CA GLN A 169 -12.58 -8.25 3.39
C GLN A 169 -13.26 -7.79 2.10
N ILE A 170 -13.19 -6.49 1.80
CA ILE A 170 -13.70 -5.94 0.54
C ILE A 170 -12.93 -6.50 -0.64
N TYR A 171 -11.59 -6.55 -0.57
CA TYR A 171 -10.79 -7.17 -1.62
C TYR A 171 -11.22 -8.63 -1.85
N GLY A 172 -11.33 -9.40 -0.76
CA GLY A 172 -11.83 -10.77 -0.74
C GLY A 172 -13.20 -10.90 -1.41
N TYR A 173 -14.15 -10.06 -1.02
CA TYR A 173 -15.47 -10.01 -1.64
C TYR A 173 -15.37 -9.77 -3.15
N LEU A 174 -14.60 -8.78 -3.58
CA LEU A 174 -14.48 -8.41 -4.99
C LEU A 174 -13.82 -9.51 -5.82
N ILE A 175 -12.74 -10.15 -5.35
CA ILE A 175 -12.12 -11.26 -6.11
C ILE A 175 -13.04 -12.48 -6.25
N HIS A 176 -13.98 -12.69 -5.32
CA HIS A 176 -14.92 -13.81 -5.38
C HIS A 176 -16.17 -13.49 -6.21
N LYS A 177 -16.67 -12.25 -6.14
CA LYS A 177 -17.95 -11.85 -6.76
C LYS A 177 -17.77 -11.16 -8.11
N ASP A 178 -16.59 -10.62 -8.41
CA ASP A 178 -16.31 -9.88 -9.65
C ASP A 178 -15.14 -10.49 -10.42
N LYS A 179 -15.47 -11.15 -11.55
CA LYS A 179 -14.49 -11.79 -12.44
C LYS A 179 -13.50 -10.81 -13.07
N THR A 180 -13.92 -9.56 -13.31
CA THR A 180 -13.05 -8.53 -13.89
C THR A 180 -12.04 -8.05 -12.85
N PHE A 181 -12.50 -7.81 -11.62
CA PHE A 181 -11.63 -7.44 -10.50
C PHE A 181 -10.61 -8.53 -10.18
N LYS A 182 -11.04 -9.81 -10.22
CA LYS A 182 -10.14 -10.95 -10.00
C LYS A 182 -8.98 -11.00 -11.00
N LYS A 183 -9.21 -10.61 -12.26
CA LYS A 183 -8.22 -10.70 -13.35
C LYS A 183 -7.38 -9.44 -13.53
N SER A 184 -7.81 -8.31 -12.96
CA SER A 184 -7.18 -7.01 -13.20
C SER A 184 -5.88 -6.78 -12.42
N CYS A 185 -5.63 -7.54 -11.36
CA CYS A 185 -4.50 -7.31 -10.48
C CYS A 185 -3.34 -8.26 -10.74
N VAL A 186 -2.12 -7.73 -10.86
CA VAL A 186 -0.89 -8.51 -10.73
C VAL A 186 -0.35 -8.41 -9.31
N LEU A 187 -0.08 -9.58 -8.74
CA LEU A 187 0.41 -9.73 -7.38
C LEU A 187 1.88 -10.17 -7.39
N SER A 188 2.73 -9.33 -6.81
CA SER A 188 4.13 -9.69 -6.61
C SER A 188 4.33 -10.35 -5.24
N PRO A 189 5.02 -11.50 -5.19
CA PRO A 189 5.27 -12.20 -3.95
C PRO A 189 6.24 -11.43 -3.03
N MET A 190 6.05 -11.59 -1.73
CA MET A 190 6.89 -11.00 -0.69
C MET A 190 7.46 -12.07 0.22
N TYR A 191 8.68 -11.81 0.71
CA TYR A 191 9.42 -12.75 1.54
C TYR A 191 10.00 -12.08 2.78
N TRP A 192 10.05 -12.87 3.85
CA TRP A 192 10.72 -12.50 5.09
C TRP A 192 12.22 -12.63 4.87
N VAL A 193 12.97 -11.56 5.14
CA VAL A 193 14.43 -11.62 5.13
C VAL A 193 14.98 -11.09 6.44
N PHE A 194 15.84 -11.90 7.05
CA PHE A 194 16.55 -11.59 8.28
C PHE A 194 17.92 -11.03 7.90
N ILE A 195 18.23 -9.80 8.34
CA ILE A 195 19.49 -9.13 8.00
C ILE A 195 20.18 -8.64 9.28
N PRO A 196 21.44 -9.03 9.53
CA PRO A 196 22.26 -8.45 10.60
C PRO A 196 22.49 -6.94 10.40
N LEU A 197 22.34 -6.15 11.47
CA LEU A 197 22.54 -4.68 11.51
C LEU A 197 23.92 -4.20 11.03
N GLN A 198 24.89 -5.11 10.97
CA GLN A 198 26.30 -4.84 10.65
C GLN A 198 26.61 -4.92 9.15
N LEU A 199 25.62 -5.26 8.31
CA LEU A 199 25.81 -5.20 6.86
C LEU A 199 25.87 -3.74 6.40
N PRO A 200 26.89 -3.33 5.64
CA PRO A 200 26.95 -2.01 5.04
C PRO A 200 25.66 -1.75 4.23
N LEU A 201 25.01 -0.60 4.44
CA LEU A 201 23.76 -0.20 3.75
C LEU A 201 23.91 -0.18 2.22
N ASP A 202 25.14 -0.05 1.76
CA ASP A 202 25.63 -0.09 0.39
C ASP A 202 25.59 -1.49 -0.25
N PHE A 203 25.29 -2.54 0.51
CA PHE A 203 25.09 -3.91 0.02
C PHE A 203 23.65 -4.42 0.19
N ASP A 204 22.65 -3.53 0.25
CA ASP A 204 21.25 -3.95 0.31
C ASP A 204 20.60 -4.00 -1.10
N PRO A 205 20.41 -5.18 -1.71
CA PRO A 205 19.89 -5.32 -3.08
C PRO A 205 18.37 -5.07 -3.17
N ARG A 206 17.70 -4.73 -2.06
CA ARG A 206 16.24 -4.59 -1.98
C ARG A 206 15.79 -3.21 -2.46
N PRO A 207 14.59 -3.09 -3.07
CA PRO A 207 14.10 -1.79 -3.49
C PRO A 207 13.74 -0.87 -2.32
N PHE A 208 13.15 -1.42 -1.26
CA PHE A 208 12.72 -0.67 -0.08
C PHE A 208 12.50 -1.58 1.14
N ILE A 209 12.29 -0.95 2.30
CA ILE A 209 12.04 -1.55 3.60
C ILE A 209 10.72 -0.97 4.15
N LYS A 210 9.75 -1.80 4.49
CA LYS A 210 8.56 -1.36 5.24
C LYS A 210 8.70 -1.69 6.72
N TYR A 211 8.65 -0.67 7.58
CA TYR A 211 8.61 -0.87 9.04
C TYR A 211 7.18 -1.21 9.49
N THR A 212 6.94 -2.46 9.87
CA THR A 212 5.68 -2.86 10.54
C THR A 212 5.58 -2.24 11.94
N GLY A 213 4.39 -2.19 12.55
CA GLY A 213 4.22 -1.68 13.93
C GLY A 213 5.16 -2.37 14.93
N ASP A 214 5.26 -3.69 14.84
CA ASP A 214 6.22 -4.49 15.61
C ASP A 214 7.67 -4.20 15.24
N GLY A 215 7.97 -4.01 13.96
CA GLY A 215 9.32 -3.63 13.49
C GLY A 215 9.77 -2.28 14.05
N ARG A 216 8.85 -1.31 14.17
CA ARG A 216 9.12 -0.01 14.82
C ARG A 216 9.46 -0.20 16.29
N ARG A 217 8.65 -0.97 17.03
CA ARG A 217 8.86 -1.23 18.47
C ARG A 217 10.17 -1.99 18.73
N LYS A 218 10.45 -3.00 17.91
CA LYS A 218 11.68 -3.82 18.00
C LYS A 218 12.94 -3.03 17.67
N LYS A 219 12.92 -2.08 16.72
CA LYS A 219 14.04 -1.16 16.44
C LYS A 219 14.47 -0.38 17.69
N TYR A 220 13.51 0.04 18.53
CA TYR A 220 13.81 0.76 19.77
C TYR A 220 14.31 -0.14 20.90
N ILE A 221 13.77 -1.37 21.02
CA ILE A 221 14.10 -2.31 22.10
C ILE A 221 15.42 -3.03 21.86
N TYR A 222 15.66 -3.49 20.63
CA TYR A 222 16.84 -4.28 20.28
C TYR A 222 17.77 -3.45 19.39
N LYS A 223 18.63 -2.64 20.02
CA LYS A 223 19.69 -1.89 19.31
C LYS A 223 20.66 -2.79 18.51
N TRP A 224 20.71 -4.09 18.81
CA TRP A 224 21.65 -5.07 18.27
C TRP A 224 21.01 -6.16 17.39
N ILE A 225 19.67 -6.28 17.39
CA ILE A 225 18.92 -7.28 16.59
C ILE A 225 17.81 -6.52 15.85
N SER A 226 18.09 -6.09 14.62
CA SER A 226 17.06 -5.53 13.74
C SER A 226 16.48 -6.65 12.88
N ILE A 227 15.44 -7.31 13.37
CA ILE A 227 14.61 -8.20 12.56
C ILE A 227 13.22 -7.57 12.61
N VAL A 228 12.72 -7.00 11.51
CA VAL A 228 12.13 -7.67 10.35
C VAL A 228 12.23 -6.68 9.18
N VAL A 229 12.67 -7.12 8.01
CA VAL A 229 12.65 -6.27 6.82
C VAL A 229 11.94 -7.00 5.69
N MET A 230 10.85 -6.39 5.20
CA MET A 230 10.10 -6.86 4.04
C MET A 230 10.94 -6.68 2.77
N CYS A 231 11.13 -7.77 2.01
CA CYS A 231 11.63 -7.72 0.65
C CYS A 231 10.46 -7.94 -0.31
N VAL A 232 10.25 -7.01 -1.23
CA VAL A 232 9.65 -7.35 -2.51
C VAL A 232 10.75 -7.99 -3.35
N VAL A 233 10.63 -9.28 -3.61
CA VAL A 233 11.59 -10.01 -4.44
C VAL A 233 11.13 -9.89 -5.88
N TYR A 234 12.01 -9.31 -6.69
CA TYR A 234 11.92 -9.24 -8.13
C TYR A 234 11.96 -10.66 -8.71
N PHE A 235 10.85 -11.15 -9.27
CA PHE A 235 10.91 -12.25 -10.21
C PHE A 235 10.75 -11.68 -11.62
N LYS A 236 11.80 -11.83 -12.42
CA LYS A 236 11.71 -11.84 -13.88
C LYS A 236 10.56 -12.80 -14.22
N VAL A 237 9.41 -12.24 -14.62
CA VAL A 237 8.13 -12.91 -14.79
C VAL A 237 8.29 -14.29 -15.42
N ARG A 238 8.07 -15.36 -14.66
CA ARG A 238 7.50 -16.59 -15.21
C ARG A 238 6.01 -16.47 -14.99
N LEU A 239 5.27 -16.26 -16.07
CA LEU A 239 3.83 -16.43 -16.13
C LEU A 239 3.51 -17.80 -15.54
N MET A 240 3.00 -17.84 -14.32
CA MET A 240 2.19 -18.96 -13.88
C MET A 240 0.77 -18.63 -14.31
N SER A 241 0.34 -19.26 -15.41
CA SER A 241 -1.09 -19.44 -15.66
C SER A 241 -1.66 -20.14 -14.44
N LEU A 242 -2.67 -19.53 -13.84
CA LEU A 242 -3.56 -20.25 -12.92
C LEU A 242 -4.50 -21.06 -13.81
N ASP A 243 -4.03 -22.24 -14.23
CA ASP A 243 -4.89 -23.35 -14.64
C ASP A 243 -5.40 -24.09 -13.39
#